data_AF-A0A7S2HFJ3-F1
#
_entry.id   AF-A0A7S2HFJ3-F1
#
_cell.length_a   1.000
_cell.length_b   1.000
_cell.length_c   1.000
_cell.angle_alpha   90.00
_cell.angle_beta   90.00
_cell.angle_gamma   90.00
#
_symmetry.space_group_name_H-M   'P 1'
#
loop_
_entity.id
_entity.type
_entity.pdbx_description
1 polymer ?
#
loop_
_entity_poly.entity_id
_entity_poly.type
_entity_poly.pdbx_seq_one_letter_code
_entity_poly.pdbx_strand_id
1 'polypeptide(L)'
;MACPQWVPAASPAIPVRGFATLESHGLNMDRTAQYNPEWKPEGFEGGVDTNTLPWLDLPQLPGCFFKPLRTSPETGAFTVLIKAPKGTTLPTMVHMGAADTFVLTGKLTFPE
;
A
#
# COMPACT_ATOMS: atom_id res chain seq x y z
N MET A 1 32.23 31.03 30.67
CA MET A 1 32.85 29.92 29.91
C MET A 1 31.79 29.43 28.94
N ALA A 2 31.84 29.85 27.68
CA ALA A 2 30.78 29.61 26.69
C ALA A 2 31.11 28.38 25.83
N CYS A 3 30.09 27.56 25.55
CA CYS A 3 30.17 26.34 24.74
C CYS A 3 30.38 26.70 23.24
N PRO A 4 31.32 26.08 22.51
CA PRO A 4 31.50 26.37 21.09
C PRO A 4 30.36 25.77 20.27
N GLN A 5 29.78 26.59 19.38
CA GLN A 5 28.73 26.18 18.45
C GLN A 5 29.30 25.26 17.37
N TRP A 6 28.59 24.16 17.09
CA TRP A 6 28.90 23.21 16.03
C TRP A 6 28.51 23.79 14.66
N VAL A 7 29.45 23.78 13.70
CA VAL A 7 29.22 24.19 12.31
C VAL A 7 29.29 22.92 11.44
N PRO A 8 28.23 22.57 10.67
CA PRO A 8 28.28 21.40 9.80
C PRO A 8 29.27 21.63 8.65
N ALA A 9 30.19 20.69 8.46
CA ALA A 9 31.03 20.64 7.27
C ALA A 9 30.17 20.28 6.04
N ALA A 10 30.30 21.04 4.95
CA ALA A 10 29.63 20.72 3.70
C ALA A 10 30.14 19.37 3.16
N SER A 11 29.22 18.43 2.94
CA SER A 11 29.52 17.10 2.38
C SER A 11 29.96 17.27 0.91
N PRO A 12 31.06 16.64 0.46
CA PRO A 12 31.46 16.73 -0.95
C PRO A 12 30.41 16.03 -1.83
N ALA A 13 30.03 16.69 -2.91
CA ALA A 13 29.07 16.15 -3.87
C ALA A 13 29.62 14.85 -4.49
N ILE A 14 28.95 13.73 -4.21
CA ILE A 14 29.24 12.45 -4.85
C ILE A 14 28.75 12.55 -6.31
N PRO A 15 29.61 12.35 -7.32
CA PRO A 15 29.16 12.34 -8.70
C PRO A 15 28.22 11.14 -8.91
N VAL A 16 26.97 11.43 -9.24
CA VAL A 16 25.97 10.43 -9.62
C VAL A 16 26.51 9.70 -10.85
N ARG A 17 26.85 8.41 -10.72
CA ARG A 17 27.22 7.59 -11.88
C ARG A 17 26.03 7.57 -12.84
N GLY A 18 26.21 8.15 -14.03
CA GLY A 18 25.25 8.06 -15.11
C GLY A 18 24.90 6.60 -15.36
N PHE A 19 23.60 6.31 -15.47
CA PHE A 19 23.09 4.98 -15.71
C PHE A 19 23.45 4.61 -17.17
N ALA A 20 24.56 3.88 -17.35
CA ALA A 20 25.23 3.66 -18.64
C ALA A 20 24.42 2.89 -19.71
N THR A 21 23.20 2.45 -19.40
CA THR A 21 22.35 1.67 -20.31
C THR A 21 21.53 2.51 -21.28
N LEU A 22 21.32 3.80 -21.01
CA LEU A 22 20.48 4.68 -21.86
C LEU A 22 21.26 5.27 -23.03
N GLU A 23 22.47 5.75 -22.76
CA GLU A 23 23.35 6.34 -23.76
C GLU A 23 23.82 5.30 -24.79
N SER A 24 24.01 4.04 -24.37
CA SER A 24 24.43 2.94 -25.26
C SER A 24 23.38 2.53 -26.29
N HIS A 25 22.11 2.86 -26.07
CA HIS A 25 21.01 2.60 -26.99
C HIS A 25 20.53 3.86 -27.73
N GLY A 26 21.25 4.99 -27.60
CA GLY A 26 20.87 6.26 -28.24
C GLY A 26 19.56 6.87 -27.71
N LEU A 27 19.10 6.44 -26.54
CA LEU A 27 17.89 6.93 -25.90
C LEU A 27 18.24 8.03 -24.91
N ASN A 28 17.68 9.21 -25.13
CA ASN A 28 17.81 10.33 -24.20
C ASN A 28 16.68 10.28 -23.18
N MET A 29 17.02 10.44 -21.90
CA MET A 29 16.02 10.67 -20.85
C MET A 29 15.42 12.05 -21.04
N ASP A 30 14.15 12.09 -21.44
CA ASP A 30 13.37 13.31 -21.40
C ASP A 30 13.17 13.71 -19.93
N ARG A 31 13.99 14.64 -19.44
CA ARG A 31 13.90 15.18 -18.07
C ARG A 31 12.66 16.04 -17.85
N THR A 32 11.93 16.35 -18.92
CA THR A 32 10.66 17.07 -18.91
C THR A 32 9.46 16.14 -19.06
N ALA A 33 9.66 14.83 -19.29
CA ALA A 33 8.58 13.86 -19.33
C ALA A 33 7.96 13.68 -17.94
N GLN A 34 6.89 14.43 -17.70
CA GLN A 34 6.06 14.28 -16.51
C GLN A 34 5.12 13.11 -16.76
N TYR A 35 5.52 11.91 -16.35
CA TYR A 35 4.61 10.76 -16.31
C TYR A 35 3.57 11.03 -15.23
N ASN A 36 2.30 11.14 -15.63
CA ASN A 36 1.16 11.38 -14.73
C ASN A 36 1.24 12.76 -14.01
N PRO A 37 1.13 13.88 -14.76
CA PRO A 37 1.21 15.24 -14.20
C PRO A 37 0.06 15.59 -13.23
N GLU A 38 -1.01 14.81 -13.24
CA GLU A 38 -2.12 14.89 -12.30
C GLU A 38 -1.83 14.22 -10.94
N TRP A 39 -0.81 13.37 -10.86
CA TRP A 39 -0.39 12.71 -9.62
C TRP A 39 0.32 13.69 -8.67
N LYS A 40 -0.35 14.04 -7.58
CA LYS A 40 0.18 14.90 -6.51
C LYS A 40 0.33 14.08 -5.23
N PRO A 41 1.53 13.60 -4.89
CA PRO A 41 1.72 12.86 -3.67
C PRO A 41 1.82 13.82 -2.46
N GLU A 42 0.74 13.90 -1.69
CA GLU A 42 0.61 14.61 -0.41
C GLU A 42 1.18 13.79 0.79
N GLY A 43 1.68 12.58 0.55
CA GLY A 43 2.10 11.62 1.59
C GLY A 43 0.94 10.96 2.33
N PHE A 44 -0.31 11.29 1.98
CA PHE A 44 -1.55 10.78 2.55
C PHE A 44 -2.45 10.08 1.52
N GLU A 45 -1.98 9.80 0.29
CA GLU A 45 -2.78 9.19 -0.81
C GLU A 45 -3.34 7.77 -0.53
N GLY A 46 -3.28 7.28 0.71
CA GLY A 46 -3.88 6.01 1.15
C GLY A 46 -4.70 6.10 2.43
N GLY A 47 -4.90 7.29 2.99
CA GLY A 47 -5.70 7.48 4.21
C GLY A 47 -7.18 7.28 3.93
N VAL A 48 -7.71 6.11 4.26
CA VAL A 48 -9.12 5.78 4.08
C VAL A 48 -9.84 5.82 5.43
N ASP A 49 -10.81 6.73 5.58
CA ASP A 49 -11.70 6.70 6.75
C ASP A 49 -12.70 5.55 6.58
N THR A 50 -12.50 4.50 7.38
CA THR A 50 -13.32 3.29 7.31
C THR A 50 -14.74 3.48 7.83
N ASN A 51 -15.03 4.56 8.57
CA ASN A 51 -16.37 4.82 9.10
C ASN A 51 -17.31 5.40 8.05
N THR A 52 -16.79 6.19 7.11
CA THR A 52 -17.59 6.85 6.06
C THR A 52 -17.89 5.93 4.88
N LEU A 53 -17.06 4.91 4.66
CA LEU A 53 -17.27 3.95 3.59
C LEU A 53 -18.54 3.11 3.78
N PRO A 54 -19.31 2.86 2.71
CA PRO A 54 -20.44 1.93 2.76
C PRO A 54 -19.95 0.49 2.90
N TRP A 55 -20.76 -0.33 3.58
CA TRP A 55 -20.56 -1.77 3.60
C TRP A 55 -21.10 -2.37 2.31
N LEU A 56 -20.31 -3.18 1.61
CA LEU A 56 -20.73 -3.91 0.43
C LEU A 56 -21.10 -5.34 0.81
N ASP A 57 -22.22 -5.82 0.29
CA ASP A 57 -22.65 -7.21 0.44
C ASP A 57 -21.75 -8.15 -0.37
N LEU A 58 -21.48 -9.33 0.19
CA LEU A 58 -20.82 -10.43 -0.52
C LEU A 58 -21.86 -11.47 -0.95
N PRO A 59 -22.22 -11.54 -2.25
CA PRO A 59 -23.23 -12.50 -2.72
C PRO A 59 -22.87 -13.96 -2.41
N GLN A 60 -21.57 -14.25 -2.42
CA GLN A 60 -21.00 -15.56 -2.12
C GLN A 60 -21.02 -15.94 -0.62
N LEU A 61 -21.22 -14.97 0.28
CA LEU A 61 -21.31 -15.19 1.72
C LEU A 61 -22.47 -14.34 2.30
N PRO A 62 -23.70 -14.88 2.26
CA PRO A 62 -24.87 -14.14 2.73
C PRO A 62 -24.71 -13.66 4.18
N GLY A 63 -24.91 -12.36 4.39
CA GLY A 63 -24.79 -11.73 5.71
C GLY A 63 -23.37 -11.26 6.06
N CYS A 64 -22.36 -11.56 5.25
CA CYS A 64 -21.04 -10.95 5.34
C CYS A 64 -20.98 -9.67 4.51
N PHE A 65 -20.29 -8.69 5.09
CA PHE A 65 -20.05 -7.41 4.43
C PHE A 65 -18.56 -7.15 4.35
N PHE A 66 -18.14 -6.41 3.32
CA PHE A 66 -16.75 -5.98 3.19
C PHE A 66 -16.62 -4.53 2.76
N LYS A 67 -15.45 -3.95 3.05
CA LYS A 67 -15.02 -2.64 2.58
C LYS A 67 -13.65 -2.78 1.91
N PRO A 68 -13.53 -2.49 0.62
CA PRO A 68 -12.22 -2.40 -0.02
C PRO A 68 -11.49 -1.14 0.47
N LEU A 69 -10.27 -1.31 0.97
CA LEU A 69 -9.44 -0.21 1.47
C LEU A 69 -8.39 0.18 0.45
N ARG A 70 -7.72 -0.82 -0.13
CA ARG A 70 -6.73 -0.60 -1.17
C ARG A 70 -6.68 -1.78 -2.13
N THR A 71 -6.40 -1.46 -3.38
CA THR A 71 -6.04 -2.41 -4.44
C THR A 71 -4.84 -1.86 -5.17
N SER A 72 -3.79 -2.66 -5.30
CA SER A 72 -2.61 -2.36 -6.10
C SER A 72 -2.74 -3.09 -7.43
N PRO A 73 -3.11 -2.41 -8.53
CA PRO A 73 -3.37 -3.06 -9.81
C PRO A 73 -2.11 -3.70 -10.42
N GLU A 74 -0.91 -3.22 -10.08
CA GLU A 74 0.35 -3.74 -10.60
C GLU A 74 0.72 -5.10 -9.99
N THR A 75 0.40 -5.31 -8.71
CA THR A 75 0.75 -6.53 -7.97
C THR A 75 -0.45 -7.44 -7.69
N GLY A 76 -1.67 -6.92 -7.86
CA GLY A 76 -2.90 -7.60 -7.45
C GLY A 76 -3.12 -7.66 -5.93
N ALA A 77 -2.25 -7.03 -5.14
CA ALA A 77 -2.40 -7.00 -3.69
C ALA A 77 -3.62 -6.16 -3.29
N PHE A 78 -4.38 -6.64 -2.30
CA PHE A 78 -5.55 -5.93 -1.81
C PHE A 78 -5.64 -6.00 -0.29
N THR A 79 -6.30 -4.99 0.27
CA THR A 79 -6.62 -4.93 1.69
C THR A 79 -8.11 -4.64 1.84
N VAL A 80 -8.78 -5.46 2.65
CA VAL A 80 -10.22 -5.40 2.87
C VAL A 80 -10.53 -5.46 4.36
N LEU A 81 -11.57 -4.74 4.77
CA LEU A 81 -12.19 -4.89 6.08
C LEU A 81 -13.41 -5.81 5.92
N ILE A 82 -13.50 -6.86 6.74
CA ILE A 82 -14.61 -7.83 6.66
C ILE A 82 -15.41 -7.76 7.96
N LYS A 83 -16.73 -7.71 7.83
CA LYS A 83 -17.69 -7.84 8.93
C LYS A 83 -18.48 -9.13 8.73
N ALA A 84 -18.16 -10.12 9.56
CA ALA A 84 -18.85 -11.40 9.58
C ALA A 84 -19.75 -11.51 10.84
N PRO A 85 -21.01 -11.93 10.71
CA PRO A 85 -21.87 -12.17 11.86
C PRO A 85 -21.43 -13.41 12.65
N LYS A 86 -21.84 -13.49 13.91
CA LYS A 86 -21.53 -14.62 14.79
C LYS A 86 -22.01 -15.94 14.18
N GLY A 87 -21.14 -16.95 14.20
CA GLY A 87 -21.46 -18.28 13.65
C GLY A 87 -21.22 -18.41 12.15
N THR A 88 -20.64 -17.38 11.51
CA THR A 88 -20.22 -17.50 10.11
C THR A 88 -19.02 -18.43 9.99
N THR A 89 -19.14 -19.41 9.10
CA THR A 89 -18.05 -20.29 8.71
C THR A 89 -17.71 -20.03 7.25
N LEU A 90 -16.44 -19.72 6.99
CA LEU A 90 -15.95 -19.60 5.63
C LEU A 90 -15.73 -21.01 5.05
N PRO A 91 -16.02 -21.24 3.76
CA PRO A 91 -15.71 -22.51 3.12
C PRO A 91 -14.20 -22.73 3.10
N THR A 92 -13.79 -24.01 3.04
CA THR A 92 -12.38 -24.36 2.87
C THR A 92 -11.84 -23.74 1.58
N MET A 93 -10.87 -22.86 1.72
CA MET A 93 -10.25 -22.15 0.60
C MET A 93 -8.72 -22.20 0.70
N VAL A 94 -8.06 -22.17 -0.45
CA VAL A 94 -6.59 -22.13 -0.56
C VAL A 94 -6.18 -20.70 -0.89
N HIS A 95 -5.29 -20.13 -0.08
CA HIS A 95 -4.70 -18.82 -0.38
C HIS A 95 -3.57 -19.00 -1.41
N MET A 96 -3.74 -18.41 -2.59
CA MET A 96 -2.74 -18.46 -3.69
C MET A 96 -1.52 -17.55 -3.44
N GLY A 97 -1.52 -16.80 -2.35
CA GLY A 97 -0.45 -15.91 -1.94
C GLY A 97 -0.47 -15.69 -0.43
N ALA A 98 0.54 -14.99 0.09
CA ALA A 98 0.58 -14.63 1.50
C ALA A 98 -0.61 -13.71 1.84
N ALA A 99 -1.27 -13.99 2.96
CA ALA A 99 -2.39 -13.21 3.46
C ALA A 99 -2.25 -13.03 4.96
N ASP A 100 -2.36 -11.78 5.42
CA ASP A 100 -2.37 -11.44 6.83
C ASP A 100 -3.79 -11.05 7.25
N THR A 101 -4.22 -11.54 8.41
CA THR A 101 -5.54 -11.22 8.97
C THR A 101 -5.37 -10.66 10.38
N PHE A 102 -5.97 -9.50 10.63
CA PHE A 102 -5.98 -8.87 11.95
C PHE A 102 -7.41 -8.73 12.47
N VAL A 103 -7.69 -9.35 13.62
CA VAL A 103 -9.03 -9.35 14.23
C VAL A 103 -9.20 -8.09 15.06
N LEU A 104 -10.05 -7.16 14.60
CA LEU A 104 -10.37 -5.95 15.34
C LEU A 104 -11.34 -6.21 16.49
N THR A 105 -12.35 -7.03 16.26
CA THR A 105 -13.41 -7.34 17.24
C THR A 105 -13.89 -8.77 17.10
N GLY A 106 -14.09 -9.46 18.22
CA GLY A 106 -14.62 -10.83 18.26
C GLY A 106 -13.52 -11.89 18.34
N LYS A 107 -13.78 -13.06 17.76
CA LYS A 107 -12.85 -14.19 17.75
C LYS A 107 -12.95 -14.91 16.42
N LEU A 108 -11.80 -15.21 15.83
CA LEU A 108 -11.66 -16.08 14.67
C LEU A 108 -10.94 -17.35 15.11
N THR A 109 -11.46 -18.51 14.72
CA THR A 109 -10.89 -19.82 15.02
C THR A 109 -10.77 -20.61 13.74
N PHE A 110 -9.69 -21.36 13.61
CA PHE A 110 -9.54 -22.34 12.55
C PHE A 110 -10.02 -23.70 13.08
N PRO A 111 -10.74 -24.49 12.26
CA PRO A 111 -10.97 -25.89 12.58
C PRO A 111 -9.62 -26.61 12.71
N GLU A 112 -9.50 -27.52 13.67
CA GLU A 112 -8.34 -28.42 13.81
C GLU A 112 -8.18 -29.35 12.60
#